data_AF-A0A166TUY4-F1
#
_entry.id   AF-A0A166TUY4-F1
#
_cell.length_a   1.000
_cell.length_b   1.000
_cell.length_c   1.000
_cell.angle_alpha   90.00
_cell.angle_beta   90.00
_cell.angle_gamma   90.00
#
_symmetry.space_group_name_H-M   'P 1'
#
loop_
_entity.id
_entity.type
_entity.pdbx_description
1 polymer ?
#
loop_
_entity_poly.entity_id
_entity_poly.type
_entity_poly.pdbx_seq_one_letter_code
_entity_poly.pdbx_strand_id
1 'polypeptide(L)'
;MIDEAIKEYYYNIYKNFYLNAGVMSCFIKSLVFTSVVNLENVDIESNIQLDMTKIKSVGNEESLVILDIPGGRGLEYGYKYRDKYTIVPDFNMVCHDFGVVKSKPILKKLALFSSTRLKNYDKYMIILDNNRYVDIEINSVNQYNNQYEITEEDLPEVEMLNFLKIHNVLYVCDENIKEDVKEYLNYLKANNIGINVSKLKEKRN
;
A
#
# COMPACT_ATOMS: atom_id res chain seq x y z
N MET A 1 -11.56 16.33 22.15
CA MET A 1 -12.73 15.72 21.50
C MET A 1 -12.16 14.86 20.39
N ILE A 2 -12.42 13.54 20.41
CA ILE A 2 -12.09 12.71 19.25
C ILE A 2 -12.97 13.23 18.13
N ASP A 3 -12.35 13.65 17.02
CA ASP A 3 -13.09 14.14 15.87
C ASP A 3 -13.75 12.93 15.18
N GLU A 4 -14.99 12.64 15.60
CA GLU A 4 -15.80 11.54 15.04
C GLU A 4 -15.91 11.65 13.52
N ALA A 5 -15.88 12.86 12.96
CA ALA A 5 -15.94 13.07 11.52
C ALA A 5 -14.65 12.60 10.83
N ILE A 6 -13.47 12.82 11.42
CA ILE A 6 -12.20 12.28 10.89
C ILE A 6 -12.22 10.75 10.91
N LYS A 7 -12.67 10.16 12.02
CA LYS A 7 -12.76 8.70 12.16
C LYS A 7 -13.70 8.12 11.11
N GLU A 8 -14.88 8.70 10.95
CA GLU A 8 -15.87 8.28 9.96
C GLU A 8 -15.32 8.44 8.53
N TYR A 9 -14.65 9.56 8.24
CA TYR A 9 -14.05 9.83 6.93
C TYR A 9 -13.06 8.73 6.52
N TYR A 10 -12.06 8.43 7.34
CA TYR A 10 -11.08 7.39 7.01
C TYR A 10 -11.66 5.97 7.07
N TYR A 11 -12.64 5.72 7.96
CA TYR A 11 -13.36 4.45 7.98
C TYR A 11 -14.15 4.22 6.67
N ASN A 12 -14.76 5.27 6.10
CA ASN A 12 -15.45 5.17 4.82
C ASN A 12 -14.49 4.89 3.67
N ILE A 13 -13.28 5.46 3.68
CA ILE A 13 -12.22 5.12 2.72
C ILE A 13 -11.81 3.65 2.87
N TYR A 14 -11.55 3.18 4.10
CA TYR A 14 -11.26 1.77 4.37
C TYR A 14 -12.34 0.85 3.82
N LYS A 15 -13.61 1.14 4.13
CA LYS A 15 -14.76 0.36 3.68
C LYS A 15 -14.84 0.32 2.15
N ASN A 16 -14.54 1.42 1.47
CA ASN A 16 -14.50 1.49 0.01
C ASN A 16 -13.43 0.52 -0.56
N PHE A 17 -12.22 0.50 0.01
CA PHE A 17 -11.21 -0.48 -0.40
C PHE A 17 -11.66 -1.92 -0.08
N TYR A 18 -12.06 -2.18 1.17
CA TYR A 18 -12.41 -3.51 1.67
C TYR A 18 -13.51 -4.17 0.84
N LEU A 19 -14.61 -3.45 0.59
CA LEU A 19 -15.75 -3.99 -0.18
C LEU A 19 -15.42 -4.23 -1.65
N ASN A 20 -14.46 -3.50 -2.23
CA ASN A 20 -14.11 -3.62 -3.65
C ASN A 20 -12.92 -4.55 -3.91
N ALA A 21 -12.20 -5.00 -2.87
CA ALA A 21 -11.08 -5.91 -3.03
C ALA A 21 -11.47 -7.37 -3.35
N GLY A 22 -12.75 -7.72 -3.17
CA GLY A 22 -13.24 -9.06 -3.43
C GLY A 22 -12.47 -10.11 -2.62
N VAL A 23 -11.91 -11.10 -3.29
CA VAL A 23 -11.15 -12.16 -2.61
C VAL A 23 -9.88 -11.65 -1.91
N MET A 24 -9.33 -10.50 -2.33
CA MET A 24 -8.15 -9.89 -1.71
C MET A 24 -8.49 -9.01 -0.49
N SER A 25 -9.74 -8.99 -0.04
CA SER A 25 -10.18 -8.12 1.08
C SER A 25 -9.47 -8.43 2.41
N CYS A 26 -8.98 -9.65 2.60
CA CYS A 26 -8.18 -10.05 3.77
C CYS A 26 -6.85 -9.30 3.90
N PHE A 27 -6.29 -8.79 2.80
CA PHE A 27 -5.03 -8.05 2.80
C PHE A 27 -5.21 -6.55 3.09
N ILE A 28 -6.43 -6.04 3.22
CA ILE A 28 -6.67 -4.64 3.56
C ILE A 28 -6.74 -4.48 5.07
N LYS A 29 -5.65 -3.96 5.65
CA LYS A 29 -5.52 -3.75 7.09
C LYS A 29 -6.26 -2.47 7.51
N SER A 30 -7.14 -2.57 8.50
CA SER A 30 -7.91 -1.43 9.02
C SER A 30 -7.08 -0.49 9.90
N LEU A 31 -5.90 -0.93 10.36
CA LEU A 31 -5.11 -0.26 11.40
C LEU A 31 -4.70 1.15 10.99
N VAL A 32 -4.21 1.34 9.76
CA VAL A 32 -3.81 2.66 9.23
C VAL A 32 -4.99 3.66 9.21
N PHE A 33 -6.21 3.18 9.02
CA PHE A 33 -7.41 4.03 8.96
C PHE A 33 -7.98 4.34 10.34
N THR A 34 -7.99 3.35 11.23
CA THR A 34 -8.62 3.45 12.55
C THR A 34 -7.75 4.17 13.58
N SER A 35 -6.43 4.13 13.40
CA SER A 35 -5.45 4.78 14.29
C SER A 35 -5.24 6.26 14.00
N VAL A 36 -5.91 6.84 13.00
CA VAL A 36 -5.79 8.28 12.66
C VAL A 36 -6.13 9.21 13.83
N VAL A 37 -6.96 8.74 14.77
CA VAL A 37 -7.35 9.47 15.98
C VAL A 37 -6.19 9.78 16.92
N ASN A 38 -5.04 9.13 16.75
CA ASN A 38 -3.83 9.38 17.54
C ASN A 38 -2.93 10.46 16.92
N LEU A 39 -3.36 11.11 15.84
CA LEU A 39 -2.64 12.21 15.21
C LEU A 39 -3.25 13.56 15.59
N GLU A 40 -2.38 14.53 15.85
CA GLU A 40 -2.74 15.93 16.03
C GLU A 40 -2.81 16.66 14.68
N ASN A 41 -3.76 17.60 14.59
CA ASN A 41 -3.96 18.49 13.44
C ASN A 41 -4.12 17.72 12.12
N VAL A 42 -4.93 16.67 12.12
CA VAL A 42 -5.39 16.02 10.90
C VAL A 42 -6.61 16.76 10.40
N ASP A 43 -6.55 17.26 9.17
CA ASP A 43 -7.71 17.84 8.50
C ASP A 43 -8.21 16.89 7.40
N ILE A 44 -9.51 16.91 7.16
CA ILE A 44 -10.12 16.22 6.02
C ILE A 44 -9.79 17.02 4.76
N GLU A 45 -8.78 16.57 4.02
CA GLU A 45 -8.43 17.16 2.72
C GLU A 45 -9.40 16.65 1.64
N SER A 46 -10.37 17.49 1.26
CA SER A 46 -11.43 17.11 0.29
C SER A 46 -11.05 17.34 -1.19
N ASN A 47 -9.90 17.94 -1.49
CA ASN A 47 -9.52 18.37 -2.85
C ASN A 47 -8.04 18.10 -3.18
N ILE A 48 -7.61 16.85 -3.05
CA ILE A 48 -6.24 16.47 -3.41
C ILE A 48 -6.16 16.31 -4.92
N GLN A 49 -5.42 17.20 -5.56
CA GLN A 49 -5.10 17.08 -6.98
C GLN A 49 -3.83 16.26 -7.17
N LEU A 50 -3.88 15.35 -8.13
CA LEU A 50 -2.73 14.52 -8.52
C LEU A 50 -2.34 14.82 -9.95
N ASP A 51 -1.09 15.25 -10.15
CA ASP A 51 -0.51 15.43 -11.47
C ASP A 51 -0.06 14.08 -12.03
N MET A 52 -0.96 13.46 -12.81
CA MET A 52 -0.75 12.14 -13.41
C MET A 52 0.47 12.08 -14.33
N THR A 53 0.93 13.22 -14.86
CA THR A 53 2.05 13.28 -15.81
C THR A 53 3.40 13.00 -15.13
N LYS A 54 3.48 13.21 -13.81
CA LYS A 54 4.68 12.95 -13.00
C LYS A 54 4.83 11.48 -12.60
N ILE A 55 3.74 10.72 -12.67
CA ILE A 55 3.73 9.30 -12.32
C ILE A 55 4.17 8.50 -13.55
N LYS A 56 5.28 7.78 -13.43
CA LYS A 56 5.79 6.95 -14.53
C LYS A 56 4.82 5.83 -14.88
N SER A 57 4.97 5.26 -16.07
CA SER A 57 4.31 3.99 -16.34
C SER A 57 5.00 2.89 -15.55
N VAL A 58 4.23 2.11 -14.80
CA VAL A 58 4.66 0.76 -14.43
C VAL A 58 4.41 -0.13 -15.65
N GLY A 59 5.29 -1.12 -15.85
CA GLY A 59 5.27 -1.99 -17.02
C GLY A 59 3.95 -2.74 -17.23
N ASN A 60 3.91 -3.54 -18.29
CA ASN A 60 2.67 -4.08 -18.85
C ASN A 60 1.91 -4.99 -17.86
N GLU A 61 0.60 -4.71 -17.73
CA GLU A 61 -0.56 -5.61 -17.70
C GLU A 61 -0.55 -6.95 -16.94
N GLU A 62 0.42 -7.23 -16.08
CA GLU A 62 0.41 -8.42 -15.24
C GLU A 62 -0.86 -8.49 -14.40
N SER A 63 -1.35 -9.70 -14.16
CA SER A 63 -2.54 -9.91 -13.33
C SER A 63 -2.29 -9.57 -11.86
N LEU A 64 -1.02 -9.55 -11.40
CA LEU A 64 -0.65 -9.05 -10.09
C LEU A 64 0.56 -8.12 -10.18
N VAL A 65 0.39 -6.91 -9.64
CA VAL A 65 1.45 -5.95 -9.41
C VAL A 65 1.63 -5.77 -7.91
N ILE A 66 2.85 -5.91 -7.42
CA ILE A 66 3.22 -5.58 -6.04
C ILE A 66 4.11 -4.33 -6.09
N LEU A 67 3.61 -3.23 -5.55
CA LEU A 67 4.34 -1.96 -5.42
C LEU A 67 4.98 -1.90 -4.03
N ASP A 68 6.30 -2.11 -3.95
CA ASP A 68 7.09 -1.92 -2.73
C ASP A 68 7.93 -0.63 -2.83
N ILE A 69 7.26 0.50 -2.63
CA ILE A 69 7.77 1.87 -2.73
C ILE A 69 7.20 2.72 -1.59
N PRO A 70 7.60 4.00 -1.39
CA PRO A 70 7.01 4.81 -0.34
C PRO A 70 5.48 4.85 -0.48
N GLY A 71 4.76 4.47 0.59
CA GLY A 71 3.33 4.14 0.51
C GLY A 71 2.47 5.27 -0.06
N GLY A 72 2.80 6.53 0.25
CA GLY A 72 2.12 7.69 -0.33
C GLY A 72 2.24 7.74 -1.86
N ARG A 73 3.41 7.42 -2.40
CA ARG A 73 3.64 7.32 -3.84
C ARG A 73 2.97 6.07 -4.42
N GLY A 74 3.01 4.95 -3.72
CA GLY A 74 2.26 3.74 -4.05
C GLY A 74 0.77 4.02 -4.27
N LEU A 75 0.16 4.82 -3.40
CA LEU A 75 -1.24 5.26 -3.54
C LEU A 75 -1.48 6.15 -4.75
N GLU A 76 -0.52 6.97 -5.18
CA GLU A 76 -0.63 7.73 -6.43
C GLU A 76 -0.67 6.80 -7.65
N TYR A 77 0.17 5.75 -7.65
CA TYR A 77 0.10 4.69 -8.67
C TYR A 77 -1.25 3.97 -8.59
N GLY A 78 -1.70 3.57 -7.40
CA GLY A 78 -3.02 2.97 -7.21
C GLY A 78 -4.13 3.84 -7.80
N TYR A 79 -4.08 5.14 -7.55
CA TYR A 79 -5.06 6.07 -8.09
C TYR A 79 -4.97 6.16 -9.61
N LYS A 80 -3.76 6.20 -10.18
CA LYS A 80 -3.55 6.18 -11.64
C LYS A 80 -4.15 4.96 -12.34
N TYR A 81 -4.03 3.80 -11.71
CA TYR A 81 -4.38 2.52 -12.30
C TYR A 81 -5.69 1.93 -11.78
N ARG A 82 -6.45 2.70 -10.99
CA ARG A 82 -7.74 2.30 -10.38
C ARG A 82 -8.79 1.77 -11.36
N ASP A 83 -8.74 2.19 -12.62
CA ASP A 83 -9.68 1.76 -13.66
C ASP A 83 -9.26 0.44 -14.33
N LYS A 84 -8.12 -0.12 -13.94
CA LYS A 84 -7.53 -1.34 -14.50
C LYS A 84 -7.25 -2.42 -13.45
N TYR A 85 -7.10 -2.05 -12.19
CA TYR A 85 -6.72 -2.95 -11.11
C TYR A 85 -7.63 -2.77 -9.90
N THR A 86 -7.90 -3.90 -9.24
CA THR A 86 -8.31 -3.91 -7.84
C THR A 86 -7.15 -3.40 -6.99
N ILE A 87 -7.33 -2.26 -6.34
CA ILE A 87 -6.30 -1.63 -5.51
C ILE A 87 -6.38 -2.19 -4.09
N VAL A 88 -5.26 -2.72 -3.60
CA VAL A 88 -5.14 -3.38 -2.30
C VAL A 88 -4.04 -2.69 -1.49
N PRO A 89 -4.36 -1.64 -0.72
CA PRO A 89 -3.38 -1.03 0.18
C PRO A 89 -3.19 -1.93 1.40
N ASP A 90 -2.00 -2.53 1.52
CA ASP A 90 -1.63 -3.38 2.63
C ASP A 90 -0.60 -2.65 3.51
N PHE A 91 -1.12 -1.86 4.44
CA PHE A 91 -0.34 -1.07 5.37
C PHE A 91 -0.64 -1.50 6.80
N ASN A 92 0.30 -2.21 7.42
CA ASN A 92 0.17 -2.70 8.79
C ASN A 92 0.80 -1.73 9.81
N MET A 93 0.42 -0.45 9.76
CA MET A 93 1.01 0.60 10.60
C MET A 93 0.01 1.27 11.54
N VAL A 94 0.46 1.63 12.73
CA VAL A 94 -0.25 2.56 13.63
C VAL A 94 0.12 4.00 13.26
N CYS A 95 -0.89 4.81 12.95
CA CYS A 95 -0.75 6.25 12.75
C CYS A 95 -0.59 6.97 14.09
N HIS A 96 0.46 7.78 14.21
CA HIS A 96 0.71 8.67 15.34
C HIS A 96 1.84 9.65 15.00
N ASP A 97 1.84 10.85 15.59
CA ASP A 97 2.86 11.87 15.30
C ASP A 97 4.29 11.43 15.64
N PHE A 98 4.42 10.59 16.66
CA PHE A 98 5.71 10.10 17.12
C PHE A 98 6.11 8.73 16.53
N GLY A 99 5.31 8.17 15.63
CA GLY A 99 5.70 6.97 14.89
C GLY A 99 7.00 7.21 14.11
N VAL A 100 7.86 6.19 14.09
CA VAL A 100 9.06 6.14 13.25
C VAL A 100 8.67 6.29 11.77
N VAL A 101 7.75 5.44 11.30
CA VAL A 101 7.16 5.53 9.96
C VAL A 101 6.12 6.64 9.96
N LYS A 102 6.29 7.63 9.07
CA LYS A 102 5.43 8.81 9.02
C LYS A 102 4.14 8.53 8.24
N SER A 103 3.01 8.61 8.93
CA SER A 103 1.70 8.26 8.35
C SER A 103 0.98 9.42 7.65
N LYS A 104 1.29 10.68 7.98
CA LYS A 104 0.63 11.85 7.36
C LYS A 104 0.69 11.85 5.82
N PRO A 105 1.82 11.55 5.16
CA PRO A 105 1.88 11.43 3.70
C PRO A 105 0.93 10.36 3.14
N ILE A 106 0.81 9.21 3.81
CA ILE A 106 -0.06 8.10 3.39
C ILE A 106 -1.53 8.49 3.56
N LEU A 107 -1.90 9.06 4.71
CA LEU A 107 -3.27 9.52 4.98
C LEU A 107 -3.74 10.57 3.98
N LYS A 108 -2.91 11.57 3.66
CA LYS A 108 -3.20 12.52 2.59
C LYS A 108 -3.45 11.78 1.28
N LYS A 109 -2.61 10.82 0.88
CA LYS A 109 -2.82 10.13 -0.40
C LYS A 109 -4.01 9.16 -0.40
N LEU A 110 -4.43 8.63 0.76
CA LEU A 110 -5.66 7.86 0.88
C LEU A 110 -6.90 8.73 0.59
N ALA A 111 -6.87 10.02 0.92
CA ALA A 111 -7.97 10.93 0.64
C ALA A 111 -8.24 11.15 -0.87
N LEU A 112 -7.30 10.79 -1.77
CA LEU A 112 -7.57 10.70 -3.22
C LEU A 112 -8.74 9.74 -3.53
N PHE A 113 -8.96 8.75 -2.67
CA PHE A 113 -9.96 7.69 -2.89
C PHE A 113 -11.30 7.97 -2.20
N SER A 114 -11.44 9.09 -1.48
CA SER A 114 -12.64 9.44 -0.70
C SER A 114 -13.91 9.58 -1.56
N SER A 115 -13.78 10.14 -2.76
CA SER A 115 -14.88 10.33 -3.72
C SER A 115 -14.75 9.41 -4.95
N THR A 116 -13.79 8.49 -4.92
CA THR A 116 -13.49 7.60 -6.04
C THR A 116 -14.32 6.32 -5.92
N ARG A 117 -15.02 5.98 -7.00
CA ARG A 117 -15.67 4.67 -7.12
C ARG A 117 -14.65 3.60 -7.52
N LEU A 118 -14.12 2.91 -6.52
CA LEU A 118 -13.31 1.72 -6.74
C LEU A 118 -14.19 0.59 -7.32
N LYS A 119 -13.55 -0.35 -8.00
CA LYS A 119 -14.19 -1.54 -8.56
C LYS A 119 -13.29 -2.75 -8.34
N ASN A 120 -13.93 -3.91 -8.37
CA ASN A 120 -13.24 -5.19 -8.41
C ASN A 120 -12.93 -5.57 -9.87
N TYR A 121 -11.65 -5.84 -10.13
CA TYR A 121 -11.08 -6.33 -11.38
C TYR A 121 -10.37 -7.66 -11.15
N ASP A 122 -10.11 -8.39 -12.24
CA ASP A 122 -9.31 -9.62 -12.27
C ASP A 122 -7.79 -9.38 -12.23
N LYS A 123 -7.37 -8.12 -12.29
CA LYS A 123 -5.99 -7.69 -12.05
C LYS A 123 -5.89 -6.98 -10.70
N TYR A 124 -4.81 -7.23 -9.98
CA TYR A 124 -4.61 -6.74 -8.61
C TYR A 124 -3.34 -5.89 -8.50
N MET A 125 -3.42 -4.84 -7.70
CA MET A 125 -2.30 -3.99 -7.34
C MET A 125 -2.19 -3.93 -5.83
N ILE A 126 -1.27 -4.71 -5.27
CA ILE A 126 -0.93 -4.65 -3.84
C ILE A 126 0.06 -3.52 -3.63
N ILE A 127 -0.25 -2.63 -2.70
CA ILE A 127 0.58 -1.48 -2.36
C ILE A 127 1.14 -1.72 -0.96
N LEU A 128 2.46 -1.89 -0.90
CA LEU A 128 3.25 -1.97 0.31
C LEU A 128 3.95 -0.63 0.53
N ASP A 129 4.28 -0.32 1.78
CA ASP A 129 5.18 0.80 2.10
C ASP A 129 6.59 0.26 2.32
N ASN A 130 7.55 0.69 1.50
CA ASN A 130 8.94 0.26 1.67
C ASN A 130 9.62 0.87 2.92
N ASN A 131 8.98 1.87 3.53
CA ASN A 131 9.41 2.47 4.80
C ASN A 131 8.91 1.67 6.03
N ARG A 132 8.19 0.56 5.84
CA ARG A 132 7.58 -0.25 6.91
C ARG A 132 8.55 -0.71 8.00
N TYR A 133 9.82 -0.94 7.67
CA TYR A 133 10.89 -1.05 8.64
C TYR A 133 12.21 -0.52 8.08
N VAL A 134 13.00 0.10 8.94
CA VAL A 134 14.32 0.68 8.66
C VAL A 134 15.20 0.46 9.88
N ASP A 135 16.47 0.15 9.64
CA ASP A 135 17.45 0.08 10.73
C ASP A 135 17.80 1.51 11.16
N ILE A 136 17.09 2.00 12.18
CA ILE A 136 17.30 3.33 12.75
C ILE A 136 17.43 3.27 14.26
N GLU A 137 18.33 4.10 14.78
CA GLU A 137 18.41 4.37 16.20
C GLU A 137 17.30 5.35 16.61
N ILE A 138 16.52 4.98 17.63
CA ILE A 138 15.46 5.85 18.16
C ILE A 138 16.14 6.97 18.97
N ASN A 139 16.29 8.12 18.32
CA ASN A 139 17.03 9.27 18.86
C ASN A 139 16.18 10.16 19.80
N SER A 140 14.90 9.84 19.98
CA SER A 140 13.98 10.60 20.83
C SER A 140 13.15 9.65 21.68
N VAL A 141 13.12 9.92 22.99
CA VAL A 141 12.24 9.25 23.98
C VAL A 141 10.77 9.26 23.58
N ASN A 142 10.33 10.26 22.82
CA ASN A 142 8.94 10.36 22.39
C ASN A 142 8.64 9.48 21.18
N GLN A 143 9.65 9.10 20.38
CA GLN A 143 9.45 8.22 19.24
C GLN A 143 9.18 6.80 19.69
N TYR A 144 8.21 6.14 19.06
CA TYR A 144 7.95 4.73 19.30
C TYR A 144 7.99 3.93 18.00
N ASN A 145 8.28 2.65 18.16
CA ASN A 145 8.37 1.74 17.04
C ASN A 145 6.96 1.38 16.52
N ASN A 146 6.60 1.88 15.34
CA ASN A 146 5.42 1.48 14.57
C ASN A 146 5.79 0.71 13.30
N GLN A 147 7.01 0.16 13.27
CA GLN A 147 7.52 -0.62 12.16
C GLN A 147 6.94 -2.03 12.16
N TYR A 148 6.86 -2.61 10.98
CA TYR A 148 6.28 -3.93 10.73
C TYR A 148 7.02 -4.58 9.56
N GLU A 149 7.25 -5.89 9.70
CA GLU A 149 7.70 -6.74 8.62
C GLU A 149 6.49 -7.38 7.95
N ILE A 150 6.64 -7.73 6.68
CA ILE A 150 5.65 -8.57 5.98
C ILE A 150 5.91 -10.01 6.38
N THR A 151 4.85 -10.69 6.76
CA THR A 151 4.86 -12.12 7.07
C THR A 151 4.13 -12.91 5.98
N GLU A 152 4.13 -14.24 6.09
CA GLU A 152 3.41 -15.12 5.18
C GLU A 152 1.89 -14.82 5.10
N GLU A 153 1.32 -14.26 6.17
CA GLU A 153 -0.11 -13.91 6.24
C GLU A 153 -0.47 -12.59 5.53
N ASP A 154 0.54 -11.81 5.11
CA ASP A 154 0.35 -10.47 4.55
C ASP A 154 0.30 -10.47 3.02
N LEU A 155 0.70 -11.55 2.35
CA LEU A 155 0.67 -11.65 0.88
C LEU A 155 -0.03 -12.94 0.38
N PRO A 156 -0.58 -12.95 -0.85
CA PRO A 156 -1.31 -14.10 -1.36
C PRO A 156 -0.45 -15.35 -1.53
N GLU A 157 -0.88 -16.47 -0.96
CA GLU A 157 -0.27 -17.78 -1.18
C GLU A 157 -0.45 -18.27 -2.62
N VAL A 158 0.38 -19.23 -3.05
CA VAL A 158 0.37 -19.81 -4.40
C VAL A 158 -1.00 -20.42 -4.73
N GLU A 159 -1.67 -21.03 -3.77
CA GLU A 159 -3.00 -21.60 -3.87
C GLU A 159 -4.01 -20.54 -4.32
N MET A 160 -3.94 -19.35 -3.70
CA MET A 160 -4.79 -18.22 -4.04
C MET A 160 -4.45 -17.67 -5.44
N LEU A 161 -3.16 -17.54 -5.77
CA LEU A 161 -2.72 -17.09 -7.08
C LEU A 161 -3.19 -18.05 -8.19
N ASN A 162 -3.09 -19.36 -7.96
CA ASN A 162 -3.58 -20.39 -8.88
C ASN A 162 -5.10 -20.35 -9.05
N PHE A 163 -5.85 -20.20 -7.95
CA PHE A 163 -7.30 -20.00 -7.99
C PHE A 163 -7.69 -18.79 -8.86
N LEU A 164 -6.91 -17.71 -8.75
CA LEU A 164 -7.08 -16.48 -9.53
C LEU A 164 -6.48 -16.52 -10.94
N LYS A 165 -5.85 -17.64 -11.35
CA LYS A 165 -5.15 -17.79 -12.63
C LYS A 165 -4.04 -16.74 -12.84
N ILE A 166 -3.38 -16.36 -11.76
CA ILE A 166 -2.23 -15.45 -11.76
C ILE A 166 -0.98 -16.32 -11.82
N HIS A 167 -0.27 -16.23 -12.95
CA HIS A 167 0.96 -17.00 -13.17
C HIS A 167 2.22 -16.13 -13.23
N ASN A 168 2.05 -14.81 -13.26
CA ASN A 168 3.14 -13.84 -13.30
C ASN A 168 2.84 -12.69 -12.33
N VAL A 169 3.90 -12.21 -11.67
CA VAL A 169 3.86 -11.08 -10.74
C VAL A 169 4.88 -10.05 -11.19
N LEU A 170 4.43 -8.80 -11.35
CA LEU A 170 5.32 -7.64 -11.48
C LEU A 170 5.60 -7.07 -10.10
N TYR A 171 6.82 -7.26 -9.61
CA TYR A 171 7.31 -6.61 -8.42
C TYR A 171 8.01 -5.30 -8.79
N VAL A 172 7.56 -4.19 -8.18
CA VAL A 172 8.07 -2.85 -8.46
C VAL A 172 8.68 -2.26 -7.20
N CYS A 173 9.93 -1.82 -7.26
CA CYS A 173 10.62 -1.18 -6.14
C CYS A 173 11.45 0.03 -6.57
N ASP A 174 11.86 0.86 -5.61
CA ASP A 174 12.81 1.95 -5.85
C ASP A 174 14.25 1.47 -5.91
N GLU A 175 14.63 0.68 -4.91
CA GLU A 175 16.01 0.32 -4.66
C GLU A 175 16.21 -1.20 -4.71
N ASN A 176 16.44 -1.79 -3.54
CA ASN A 176 16.63 -3.21 -3.35
C ASN A 176 15.34 -3.84 -2.84
N ILE A 177 15.16 -5.12 -3.16
CA ILE A 177 14.09 -5.93 -2.59
C ILE A 177 14.42 -6.10 -1.10
N LYS A 178 13.49 -5.71 -0.22
CA LYS A 178 13.64 -5.89 1.22
C LYS A 178 13.64 -7.39 1.56
N GLU A 179 14.31 -7.75 2.64
CA GLU A 179 14.54 -9.15 3.00
C GLU A 179 13.23 -9.91 3.20
N ASP A 180 12.28 -9.30 3.91
CA ASP A 180 10.95 -9.86 4.18
C ASP A 180 10.21 -10.27 2.89
N VAL A 181 10.20 -9.40 1.88
CA VAL A 181 9.54 -9.69 0.60
C VAL A 181 10.39 -10.60 -0.30
N LYS A 182 11.71 -10.57 -0.16
CA LYS A 182 12.61 -11.42 -0.95
C LYS A 182 12.29 -12.90 -0.73
N GLU A 183 12.01 -13.30 0.50
CA GLU A 183 11.62 -14.68 0.82
C GLU A 183 10.30 -15.05 0.15
N TYR A 184 9.29 -14.18 0.22
CA TYR A 184 8.03 -14.38 -0.50
C TYR A 184 8.22 -14.54 -2.02
N LEU A 185 9.02 -13.68 -2.65
CA LEU A 185 9.30 -13.79 -4.09
C LEU A 185 10.07 -15.08 -4.45
N ASN A 186 10.93 -15.56 -3.56
CA ASN A 186 11.62 -16.85 -3.75
C ASN A 186 10.64 -18.03 -3.62
N TYR A 187 9.74 -17.99 -2.63
CA TYR A 187 8.66 -18.95 -2.46
C TYR A 187 7.78 -19.02 -3.73
N LEU A 188 7.37 -17.88 -4.29
CA LEU A 188 6.60 -17.84 -5.54
C LEU A 188 7.36 -18.49 -6.71
N LYS A 189 8.64 -18.18 -6.88
CA LYS A 189 9.49 -18.78 -7.94
C LYS A 189 9.62 -20.29 -7.77
N ALA A 190 9.83 -20.76 -6.55
CA ALA A 190 9.93 -22.20 -6.25
C ALA A 190 8.65 -22.96 -6.61
N ASN A 191 7.52 -22.25 -6.62
CA ASN A 191 6.20 -22.77 -7.00
C ASN A 191 5.77 -22.41 -8.43
N ASN A 192 6.73 -22.11 -9.32
CA ASN A 192 6.52 -21.84 -10.75
C ASN A 192 5.68 -20.59 -11.07
N ILE A 193 5.62 -19.61 -10.17
CA ILE A 193 5.08 -18.29 -10.48
C ILE A 193 6.20 -17.43 -11.08
N GLY A 194 5.97 -16.85 -12.26
CA GLY A 194 6.92 -15.96 -12.93
C GLY A 194 7.04 -14.63 -12.19
N ILE A 195 8.27 -14.19 -11.89
CA ILE A 195 8.51 -12.93 -11.18
C ILE A 195 9.30 -11.97 -12.09
N ASN A 196 8.67 -10.86 -12.43
CA ASN A 196 9.27 -9.74 -13.14
C ASN A 196 9.60 -8.63 -12.15
N VAL A 197 10.85 -8.18 -12.07
CA VAL A 197 11.27 -7.09 -11.18
C VAL A 197 11.52 -5.82 -11.98
N SER A 198 10.87 -4.72 -11.60
CA SER A 198 11.05 -3.40 -12.23
C SER A 198 11.47 -2.35 -11.22
N LYS A 199 12.50 -1.56 -11.57
CA LYS A 199 12.98 -0.47 -10.72
C LYS A 199 12.47 0.89 -11.19
N LEU A 200 11.77 1.61 -10.32
CA LEU A 200 11.35 2.99 -10.58
C LEU A 200 12.51 3.94 -10.29
N LYS A 201 13.50 4.02 -11.19
CA LYS A 201 14.62 4.97 -11.02
C LYS A 201 14.10 6.39 -10.85
N GLU A 202 14.45 7.09 -9.78
CA GLU A 202 14.28 8.54 -9.73
C GLU A 202 15.26 9.22 -10.70
N LYS A 203 14.80 10.29 -11.38
CA LYS A 203 15.76 11.29 -11.84
C LYS A 203 16.15 12.05 -10.58
N ARG A 204 17.36 11.85 -10.08
CA ARG A 204 17.94 12.80 -9.12
C ARG A 204 18.00 14.15 -9.85
N ASN A 205 17.19 15.10 -9.39
CA ASN A 205 17.38 16.51 -9.75
C ASN A 205 18.53 17.07 -8.93
#